data_AF-A0A1M5P5L4-F1
#
_entry.id   AF-A0A1M5P5L4-F1
#
_cell.length_a   1.000
_cell.length_b   1.000
_cell.length_c   1.000
_cell.angle_alpha   90.00
_cell.angle_beta   90.00
_cell.angle_gamma   90.00
#
_symmetry.space_group_name_H-M   'P 1'
#
loop_
_entity.id
_entity.type
_entity.pdbx_description
1 polymer ?
#
loop_
_entity_poly.entity_id
_entity_poly.type
_entity_poly.pdbx_seq_one_letter_code
_entity_poly.pdbx_strand_id
1 'polypeptide(L)'
;MKKSIFITLFSLFSIGLFACPVCDKQQPKILQGIAHGAGPDGNVDYAIVIGMSIIVLITLFYSVKYIVQPKETNSNHIKRTILKFD
;
A
#
# COMPACT_ATOMS: atom_id res chain seq x y z
N MET A 1 9.61 -12.41 -20.28
CA MET A 1 10.18 -13.28 -19.23
C MET A 1 10.42 -12.55 -17.91
N LYS A 2 11.18 -11.46 -17.86
CA LYS A 2 11.45 -10.70 -16.60
C LYS A 2 10.18 -10.22 -15.88
N LYS A 3 9.20 -9.64 -16.61
CA LYS A 3 7.91 -9.18 -16.04
C LYS A 3 7.09 -10.31 -15.41
N SER A 4 7.08 -11.48 -16.04
CA SER A 4 6.36 -12.65 -15.52
C SER A 4 6.95 -13.11 -14.20
N ILE A 5 8.29 -13.15 -14.09
CA ILE A 5 8.99 -13.54 -12.85
C ILE A 5 8.67 -12.58 -11.70
N PHE A 6 8.61 -11.27 -11.96
CA PHE A 6 8.22 -10.28 -10.95
C PHE A 6 6.76 -10.47 -10.49
N ILE A 7 5.85 -10.77 -11.42
CA ILE A 7 4.44 -11.05 -11.08
C ILE A 7 4.32 -12.32 -10.24
N THR A 8 5.04 -13.40 -10.61
CA THR A 8 5.02 -14.64 -9.83
C THR A 8 5.62 -14.44 -8.43
N LEU A 9 6.72 -13.70 -8.31
CA LEU A 9 7.36 -13.41 -7.03
C LEU A 9 6.47 -12.53 -6.12
N PHE A 10 5.79 -11.54 -6.70
CA PHE A 10 4.82 -10.71 -5.98
C PHE A 10 3.63 -11.54 -5.47
N SER A 11 3.12 -12.46 -6.29
CA SER A 11 2.01 -13.35 -5.92
C SER A 11 2.38 -14.35 -4.82
N LEU A 12 3.64 -14.80 -4.76
CA LEU A 12 4.14 -15.68 -3.69
C LEU A 12 4.30 -14.94 -2.35
N PHE A 13 4.58 -13.63 -2.38
CA PHE A 13 4.64 -12.80 -1.17
C PHE A 13 3.26 -12.61 -0.52
N SER A 14 2.17 -12.72 -1.30
CA SER A 14 0.79 -12.54 -0.83
C SER A 14 0.29 -13.63 0.12
N ILE A 15 0.98 -14.79 0.17
CA ILE A 15 0.58 -15.95 0.99
C ILE A 15 0.71 -15.64 2.50
N GLY A 16 1.57 -14.70 2.88
CA GLY A 16 1.77 -14.27 4.26
C GLY A 16 0.70 -13.33 4.83
N LEU A 17 -0.37 -13.04 4.07
CA LEU A 17 -1.44 -12.13 4.51
C LEU A 17 -2.48 -12.82 5.39
N PHE A 18 -2.59 -14.16 5.35
CA PHE A 18 -3.61 -14.86 6.12
C PHE A 18 -3.22 -15.03 7.60
N ALA A 19 -4.18 -14.71 8.48
CA ALA A 19 -4.03 -14.91 9.91
C ALA A 19 -3.85 -16.40 10.24
N CYS A 20 -2.94 -16.75 11.16
CA CYS A 20 -2.96 -18.08 11.75
C CYS A 20 -4.19 -18.22 12.68
N PRO A 21 -4.67 -19.44 13.02
CA PRO A 21 -5.88 -19.63 13.82
C PRO A 21 -5.85 -18.95 15.19
N VAL A 22 -4.65 -18.72 15.75
CA VAL A 22 -4.47 -18.02 17.02
C VAL A 22 -4.66 -16.51 16.83
N CYS A 23 -3.95 -15.92 15.86
CA CYS A 23 -4.09 -14.50 15.53
C CYS A 23 -5.53 -14.18 15.12
N ASP A 24 -6.16 -15.04 14.33
CA ASP A 24 -7.54 -14.85 13.85
C ASP A 24 -8.55 -14.67 14.99
N LYS A 25 -8.45 -15.50 16.04
CA LYS A 25 -9.33 -15.38 17.22
C LYS A 25 -9.07 -14.13 18.06
N GLN A 26 -7.85 -13.59 18.01
CA GLN A 26 -7.44 -12.40 18.75
C GLN A 26 -7.70 -11.11 17.97
N GLN A 27 -7.95 -11.18 16.66
CA GLN A 27 -8.29 -10.04 15.84
C GLN A 27 -9.73 -9.55 16.12
N PRO A 28 -9.99 -8.22 16.01
CA PRO A 28 -11.34 -7.69 16.00
C PRO A 28 -12.17 -8.35 14.91
N LYS A 29 -13.49 -8.54 15.12
CA LYS A 29 -14.39 -9.27 14.19
C LYS A 29 -14.27 -8.83 12.72
N ILE A 30 -13.96 -7.55 12.47
CA ILE A 30 -13.87 -6.96 11.12
C ILE A 30 -12.55 -7.35 10.42
N LEU A 31 -11.51 -7.72 11.18
CA LEU A 31 -10.16 -8.00 10.69
C LEU A 31 -9.79 -9.49 10.73
N GLN A 32 -10.70 -10.35 11.20
CA GLN A 32 -10.54 -11.80 11.18
C GLN A 32 -10.38 -12.28 9.73
N GLY A 33 -9.40 -13.15 9.49
CA GLY A 33 -9.05 -13.74 8.19
C GLY A 33 -8.16 -12.86 7.30
N ILE A 34 -7.92 -11.59 7.64
CA ILE A 34 -7.30 -10.60 6.75
C ILE A 34 -5.89 -10.22 7.21
N ALA A 35 -5.63 -10.22 8.52
CA ALA A 35 -4.39 -9.69 9.09
C ALA A 35 -3.56 -10.76 9.79
N HIS A 36 -2.31 -10.92 9.36
CA HIS A 36 -1.28 -11.65 10.10
C HIS A 36 -0.54 -10.70 11.05
N GLY A 37 -0.38 -11.10 12.31
CA GLY A 37 0.38 -10.35 13.32
C GLY A 37 -0.47 -9.79 14.47
N ALA A 38 0.21 -9.28 15.51
CA ALA A 38 -0.43 -8.61 16.63
C ALA A 38 -0.92 -7.21 16.20
N GLY A 39 -2.09 -6.82 16.71
CA GLY A 39 -2.58 -5.46 16.59
C GLY A 39 -1.86 -4.50 17.55
N PRO A 40 -2.23 -3.22 17.54
CA PRO A 40 -1.71 -2.24 18.49
C PRO A 40 -2.04 -2.64 19.94
N ASP A 41 -1.05 -2.58 20.85
CA ASP A 41 -1.20 -3.04 22.23
C ASP A 41 -1.90 -1.99 23.13
N GLY A 42 -1.84 -0.71 22.78
CA GLY A 42 -2.45 0.37 23.55
C GLY A 42 -2.95 1.58 22.74
N ASN A 43 -3.63 2.51 23.43
CA ASN A 43 -4.24 3.69 22.81
C ASN A 43 -3.25 4.57 22.03
N VAL A 44 -2.01 4.68 22.51
CA VAL A 44 -0.95 5.44 21.83
C VAL A 44 -0.58 4.78 20.51
N ASP A 45 -0.47 3.47 20.48
CA ASP A 45 -0.17 2.71 19.25
C ASP A 45 -1.28 2.87 18.23
N TYR A 46 -2.55 2.85 18.67
CA TYR A 46 -3.69 3.14 17.79
C TYR A 46 -3.63 4.58 17.22
N ALA A 47 -3.26 5.57 18.03
CA ALA A 47 -3.11 6.95 17.56
C ALA A 47 -2.01 7.06 16.50
N ILE A 48 -0.88 6.37 16.69
CA ILE A 48 0.22 6.32 15.73
C ILE A 48 -0.24 5.66 14.43
N VAL A 49 -0.86 4.48 14.50
CA VAL A 49 -1.33 3.74 13.32
C VAL A 49 -2.33 4.56 12.51
N ILE A 50 -3.28 5.23 13.17
CA ILE A 50 -4.25 6.12 12.50
C ILE A 50 -3.52 7.29 11.84
N GLY A 51 -2.61 7.96 12.56
CA GLY A 51 -1.83 9.08 12.02
C GLY A 51 -1.00 8.69 10.79
N MET A 52 -0.28 7.57 10.87
CA MET A 52 0.50 7.03 9.76
C MET A 52 -0.40 6.68 8.57
N SER A 53 -1.54 6.03 8.83
CA SER A 53 -2.49 5.65 7.77
C SER A 53 -2.99 6.89 7.02
N ILE A 54 -3.32 7.96 7.73
CA ILE A 54 -3.74 9.24 7.12
C ILE A 54 -2.62 9.82 6.26
N ILE A 55 -1.38 9.87 6.76
CA ILE A 55 -0.23 10.41 6.02
C ILE A 55 0.02 9.58 4.75
N VAL A 56 -0.04 8.25 4.84
CA VAL A 56 0.13 7.36 3.68
C VAL A 56 -0.98 7.59 2.65
N LEU A 57 -2.23 7.70 3.07
CA LEU A 57 -3.34 7.96 2.15
C LEU A 57 -3.19 9.31 1.45
N ILE A 58 -2.76 10.34 2.16
CA ILE A 58 -2.50 11.67 1.59
C ILE A 58 -1.35 11.61 0.58
N THR A 59 -0.23 10.98 0.94
CA THR A 59 0.93 10.88 0.06
C THR A 59 0.62 10.04 -1.18
N LEU A 60 -0.10 8.92 -1.03
CA LEU A 60 -0.57 8.10 -2.14
C LEU A 60 -1.50 8.89 -3.06
N PHE A 61 -2.48 9.61 -2.50
CA PHE A 61 -3.39 10.45 -3.27
C PHE A 61 -2.63 11.47 -4.12
N TYR A 62 -1.67 12.20 -3.54
CA TYR A 62 -0.90 13.20 -4.27
C TYR A 62 0.08 12.58 -5.27
N SER A 63 0.68 11.43 -4.93
CA SER A 63 1.52 10.66 -5.85
C SER A 63 0.74 10.30 -7.11
N VAL A 64 -0.43 9.67 -6.97
CA VAL A 64 -1.31 9.32 -8.09
C VAL A 64 -1.78 10.56 -8.84
N LYS A 65 -2.26 11.60 -8.12
CA LYS A 65 -2.75 12.85 -8.72
C LYS A 65 -1.72 13.50 -9.64
N TYR A 66 -0.45 13.57 -9.22
CA TYR A 66 0.59 14.24 -9.99
C TYR A 66 1.15 13.38 -11.13
N ILE A 67 1.02 12.05 -11.05
CA ILE A 67 1.29 11.16 -12.17
C ILE A 67 0.18 11.28 -13.22
N VAL A 68 -1.09 11.21 -12.82
CA VAL A 68 -2.24 11.24 -13.74
C VAL A 68 -2.45 12.61 -14.36
N GLN A 69 -2.39 13.67 -13.56
CA GLN A 69 -2.59 15.04 -14.02
C GLN A 69 -1.44 15.94 -13.54
N PRO A 70 -0.26 15.82 -14.18
CA PRO A 70 0.82 16.75 -13.92
C PRO A 70 0.35 18.14 -14.35
N LYS A 71 0.39 19.11 -13.43
CA LYS A 71 0.11 20.53 -13.73
C LYS A 71 1.17 21.19 -14.64
N GLU A 72 2.01 20.38 -15.28
CA GLU A 72 3.07 20.78 -16.19
C GLU A 72 2.57 20.69 -17.63
N THR A 73 2.53 21.83 -18.32
CA THR A 73 2.03 21.94 -19.69
C THR A 73 3.11 21.66 -20.73
N ASN A 74 4.40 21.84 -20.38
CA ASN A 74 5.48 21.60 -21.33
C ASN A 74 5.71 20.08 -21.51
N SER A 75 5.37 19.58 -22.69
CA SER A 75 5.52 18.17 -23.07
C SER A 75 6.96 17.66 -22.93
N ASN A 76 7.99 18.49 -23.04
CA ASN A 76 9.41 18.10 -22.96
C ASN A 76 10.01 18.24 -21.55
N HIS A 77 9.22 18.57 -20.53
CA HIS A 77 9.72 18.68 -19.16
C HIS A 77 9.95 17.30 -18.52
N ILE A 78 11.01 17.16 -17.72
CA ILE A 78 11.34 15.94 -16.95
C ILE A 78 10.18 15.35 -16.12
N LYS A 79 9.22 16.18 -15.67
CA LYS A 79 8.03 15.77 -14.91
C LYS A 79 7.04 14.93 -15.76
N ARG A 80 7.13 15.00 -17.08
CA ARG A 80 6.27 14.26 -18.03
C ARG A 80 6.96 13.05 -18.65
N THR A 81 8.23 12.80 -18.34
CA THR A 81 9.01 11.69 -18.93
C THR A 81 8.37 10.33 -18.69
N ILE A 82 7.77 10.10 -17.51
CA ILE A 82 7.09 8.84 -17.17
C ILE A 82 5.76 8.61 -17.92
N LEU A 83 5.23 9.64 -18.59
CA LEU A 83 3.98 9.56 -19.35
C LEU A 83 4.21 9.41 -20.85
N LYS A 84 5.45 9.54 -21.32
CA LYS A 84 5.83 9.31 -22.71
C LYS A 84 6.26 7.85 -22.86
N PHE A 85 5.53 7.12 -23.69
CA PHE A 85 5.85 5.75 -24.09
C PHE A 85 6.02 5.74 -25.60
N ASP A 86 7.13 6.31 -26.07
CA ASP A 86 7.56 6.20 -27.47
C ASP A 86 8.35 4.90 -27.66
#